data_AF-A0A0G0DQW4-F1
#
_entry.id   AF-A0A0G0DQW4-F1
#
_cell.length_a   1.000
_cell.length_b   1.000
_cell.length_c   1.000
_cell.angle_alpha   90.00
_cell.angle_beta   90.00
_cell.angle_gamma   90.00
#
_symmetry.space_group_name_H-M   'P 1'
#
loop_
_entity.id
_entity.type
_entity.pdbx_description
1 polymer ?
#
loop_
_entity_poly.entity_id
_entity_poly.type
_entity_poly.pdbx_seq_one_letter_code
_entity_poly.pdbx_strand_id
1 'polypeptide(L)'
;MRKINIPSESTKIVDFIRQTVQKVGFSQVVIGLSGGVDSAVAAALATKALGKENVHVVILPFGKLHTQAKENATSLIKQLQIPAHHIHEIEITSIVEELNKKLNLYSSNPDEVVDEKLTMNSSRFANAFSNNKVRLGNIAARTRMIV
;
A
#
# COMPACT_ATOMS: atom_id res chain seq x y z
N MET A 1 13.18 17.76 -19.89
CA MET A 1 13.26 17.31 -18.48
C MET A 1 14.28 18.16 -17.73
N ARG A 2 13.97 18.64 -16.52
CA ARG A 2 14.97 19.30 -15.66
C ARG A 2 16.01 18.25 -15.22
N LYS A 3 17.30 18.61 -15.23
CA LYS A 3 18.36 17.76 -14.67
C LYS A 3 18.24 17.77 -13.14
N ILE A 4 18.09 16.59 -12.54
CA ILE A 4 18.03 16.42 -11.09
C ILE A 4 19.43 16.07 -10.57
N ASN A 5 19.94 16.81 -9.59
CA ASN A 5 21.16 16.46 -8.87
C ASN A 5 20.79 15.54 -7.70
N ILE A 6 20.95 14.23 -7.88
CA ILE A 6 20.49 13.22 -6.91
C ILE A 6 21.08 13.43 -5.51
N PRO A 7 22.40 13.64 -5.32
CA PRO A 7 22.96 13.89 -3.99
C PRO A 7 22.37 15.12 -3.29
N SER A 8 22.24 16.24 -4.02
CA SER A 8 21.70 17.48 -3.48
C SER A 8 20.24 17.34 -3.08
N GLU A 9 19.40 16.79 -3.97
CA GLU A 9 17.98 16.60 -3.69
C GLU A 9 17.74 15.59 -2.55
N SER A 10 18.52 14.50 -2.51
CA SER A 10 18.43 13.54 -1.41
C SER A 10 18.76 14.18 -0.06
N THR A 11 19.75 15.07 -0.03
CA THR A 11 20.13 15.80 1.19
C THR A 11 19.01 16.74 1.64
N LYS A 12 18.43 17.51 0.70
CA LYS A 12 17.28 18.39 0.98
C LYS A 12 16.10 17.63 1.56
N ILE A 13 15.76 16.46 1.00
CA ILE A 13 14.64 15.64 1.49
C ILE A 13 14.95 15.07 2.87
N VAL A 14 16.17 14.59 3.12
CA VAL A 14 16.62 14.09 4.43
C VAL A 14 16.49 15.17 5.50
N ASP A 15 16.96 16.38 5.20
CA ASP A 15 16.88 17.51 6.14
C ASP A 15 15.44 17.95 6.37
N PHE A 16 14.63 17.97 5.31
CA PHE A 16 13.20 18.22 5.42
C PHE A 16 12.50 17.22 6.33
N ILE A 17 12.73 15.91 6.15
CA ILE A 17 12.13 14.86 7.01
C ILE A 17 12.53 15.09 8.47
N ARG A 18 13.83 15.27 8.73
CA ARG A 18 14.34 15.46 10.10
C ARG A 18 13.72 16.68 10.77
N GLN A 19 13.73 17.83 10.09
CA GLN A 19 13.18 19.07 10.62
C GLN A 19 11.67 18.98 10.82
N THR A 20 10.95 18.36 9.88
CA THR A 20 9.49 18.22 9.97
C THR A 20 9.11 17.41 11.20
N VAL A 21 9.73 16.25 11.40
CA VAL A 21 9.46 15.35 12.54
C VAL A 21 9.83 16.01 13.87
N GLN A 22 10.99 16.66 13.95
CA GLN A 22 11.42 17.39 15.15
C GLN A 22 10.51 18.59 15.46
N LYS A 23 10.09 19.35 14.44
CA LYS A 23 9.23 20.54 14.60
C LYS A 23 7.88 20.20 15.24
N VAL A 24 7.35 19.00 14.96
CA VAL A 24 6.10 18.53 15.57
C VAL A 24 6.31 17.78 16.90
N GLY A 25 7.54 17.71 17.42
CA GLY A 25 7.86 17.12 18.71
C GLY A 25 7.94 15.59 18.73
N PHE A 26 8.01 14.95 17.56
CA PHE A 26 8.13 13.50 17.44
C PHE A 26 9.56 13.10 17.09
N SER A 27 9.87 11.81 17.26
CA SER A 27 11.18 11.22 16.94
C SER A 27 11.09 10.02 15.99
N GLN A 28 9.91 9.43 15.83
CA GLN A 28 9.70 8.20 15.06
C GLN A 28 8.66 8.40 13.96
N VAL A 29 8.73 7.56 12.92
CA VAL A 29 7.77 7.53 11.82
C VAL A 29 7.31 6.11 11.51
N VAL A 30 6.12 6.00 10.94
CA VAL A 30 5.57 4.76 10.38
C VAL A 30 5.51 4.91 8.86
N ILE A 31 5.93 3.88 8.13
CA ILE A 31 5.93 3.86 6.66
C ILE A 31 5.26 2.58 6.16
N GLY A 32 4.20 2.73 5.37
CA GLY A 32 3.63 1.64 4.59
C GLY A 32 4.62 1.17 3.50
N LEU A 33 5.12 -0.07 3.61
CA LEU A 33 6.08 -0.64 2.67
C LEU A 33 5.41 -1.67 1.76
N SER A 34 5.12 -1.26 0.53
CA SER A 34 4.37 -2.07 -0.44
C SER A 34 5.25 -2.97 -1.32
N GLY A 35 6.57 -2.77 -1.31
CA GLY A 35 7.52 -3.38 -2.26
C GLY A 35 7.69 -2.59 -3.56
N GLY A 36 7.00 -1.45 -3.72
CA GLY A 36 7.17 -0.51 -4.82
C GLY A 36 8.25 0.55 -4.56
N VAL A 37 8.75 1.17 -5.64
CA VAL A 37 9.87 2.12 -5.61
C VAL A 37 9.60 3.34 -4.73
N ASP A 38 8.37 3.89 -4.75
CA ASP A 38 8.05 5.11 -4.00
C ASP A 38 8.16 4.88 -2.48
N SER A 39 7.53 3.81 -1.99
CA SER A 39 7.63 3.43 -0.57
C SER A 39 9.05 3.03 -0.17
N ALA A 40 9.82 2.42 -1.09
CA ALA A 40 11.20 2.06 -0.84
C ALA A 40 12.10 3.29 -0.66
N VAL A 41 11.94 4.30 -1.53
CA VAL A 41 12.66 5.58 -1.44
C VAL A 41 12.27 6.32 -0.17
N ALA A 42 10.98 6.36 0.19
CA ALA A 42 10.53 6.97 1.43
C ALA A 42 11.16 6.31 2.67
N ALA A 43 11.15 4.98 2.74
CA ALA A 43 11.76 4.23 3.85
C ALA A 43 13.28 4.47 3.95
N ALA A 44 13.99 4.48 2.81
CA ALA A 44 15.42 4.72 2.79
C ALA A 44 15.79 6.14 3.23
N LEU A 45 15.07 7.16 2.74
CA LEU A 45 15.31 8.55 3.12
C LEU A 45 14.94 8.84 4.57
N ALA A 46 13.84 8.25 5.07
CA ALA A 46 13.46 8.36 6.48
C ALA A 46 14.48 7.69 7.40
N THR A 47 14.97 6.50 7.04
CA THR A 47 16.04 5.80 7.77
C THR A 47 17.32 6.64 7.80
N LYS A 48 17.67 7.28 6.68
CA LYS A 48 18.82 8.20 6.62
C LYS A 48 18.61 9.47 7.45
N ALA A 49 17.39 9.96 7.57
CA ALA A 49 17.07 11.18 8.31
C ALA A 49 17.01 10.98 9.82
N LEU A 50 16.38 9.89 10.27
CA LEU A 50 15.99 9.66 11.66
C LEU A 50 16.78 8.51 12.31
N GLY A 51 17.44 7.67 11.52
CA GLY A 51 18.04 6.42 11.98
C GLY A 51 17.04 5.26 11.97
N LYS A 52 17.55 4.05 11.77
CA LYS A 52 16.76 2.81 11.67
C LYS A 52 15.94 2.47 12.92
N GLU A 53 16.39 2.92 14.09
CA GLU A 53 15.68 2.76 15.37
C GLU A 53 14.44 3.67 15.48
N ASN A 54 14.24 4.59 14.52
CA ASN A 54 13.14 5.54 14.52
C ASN A 54 12.17 5.34 13.34
N VAL A 55 12.32 4.24 12.61
CA VAL A 55 11.47 3.92 11.45
C VAL A 55 10.76 2.59 11.68
N HIS A 56 9.44 2.66 11.76
CA HIS A 56 8.55 1.51 11.70
C HIS A 56 8.11 1.27 10.26
N VAL A 57 8.11 0.00 9.85
CA VAL A 57 7.63 -0.42 8.53
C VAL A 57 6.42 -1.31 8.69
N VAL A 58 5.39 -1.01 7.90
CA VAL A 58 4.13 -1.76 7.90
C VAL A 58 3.90 -2.35 6.52
N ILE A 59 3.84 -3.68 6.43
CA ILE A 59 3.55 -4.43 5.21
C ILE A 59 2.10 -4.90 5.30
N LEU A 60 1.30 -4.58 4.29
CA LEU A 60 -0.15 -4.80 4.30
C LEU A 60 -0.59 -5.74 3.15
N PRO A 61 -0.29 -7.05 3.21
CA PRO A 61 -0.65 -7.98 2.14
C PRO A 61 -2.17 -8.13 1.99
N PHE A 62 -2.62 -8.41 0.75
CA PHE A 62 -4.04 -8.61 0.39
C PHE A 62 -4.19 -9.75 -0.63
N GLY A 63 -4.81 -10.86 -0.25
CA GLY A 63 -4.95 -12.02 -1.15
C GLY A 63 -3.63 -12.75 -1.50
N LYS A 64 -3.71 -13.76 -2.38
CA LYS A 64 -2.64 -14.75 -2.64
C LYS A 64 -1.50 -14.27 -3.57
N LEU A 65 -1.56 -13.07 -4.14
CA LEU A 65 -0.71 -12.64 -5.27
C LEU A 65 0.45 -11.69 -4.90
N HIS A 66 1.02 -11.77 -3.70
CA HIS A 66 2.00 -10.78 -3.22
C HIS A 66 3.42 -11.28 -2.93
N THR A 67 3.82 -12.44 -3.42
CA THR A 67 5.14 -13.03 -3.13
C THR A 67 6.29 -12.07 -3.51
N GLN A 68 6.33 -11.56 -4.74
CA GLN A 68 7.43 -10.69 -5.19
C GLN A 68 7.47 -9.34 -4.46
N ALA A 69 6.31 -8.72 -4.24
CA ALA A 69 6.22 -7.44 -3.55
C ALA A 69 6.70 -7.55 -2.10
N LYS A 70 6.32 -8.65 -1.43
CA LYS A 70 6.77 -8.99 -0.08
C LYS A 70 8.28 -9.25 -0.03
N GLU A 71 8.82 -9.99 -0.99
CA GLU A 71 10.26 -10.24 -1.11
C GLU A 71 11.05 -8.93 -1.27
N ASN A 72 10.59 -8.02 -2.15
CA ASN A 72 11.23 -6.72 -2.34
C ASN A 72 11.22 -5.88 -1.05
N ALA A 73 10.08 -5.83 -0.35
CA ALA A 73 9.95 -5.14 0.93
C ALA A 73 10.92 -5.75 1.98
N THR A 74 10.96 -7.08 2.07
CA THR A 74 11.80 -7.81 3.03
C THR A 74 13.29 -7.59 2.75
N SER A 75 13.69 -7.60 1.47
CA SER A 75 15.06 -7.32 1.04
C SER A 75 15.50 -5.91 1.44
N LEU A 76 14.65 -4.90 1.20
CA LEU A 76 14.94 -3.53 1.59
C LEU A 76 15.05 -3.37 3.11
N ILE A 77 14.14 -3.95 3.87
CA ILE A 77 14.18 -3.93 5.35
C ILE A 77 15.52 -4.45 5.86
N LYS A 78 16.00 -5.56 5.29
CA LYS A 78 17.30 -6.14 5.63
C LYS A 78 18.46 -5.19 5.27
N GLN A 79 18.40 -4.54 4.11
CA GLN A 79 19.41 -3.56 3.68
C GLN A 79 19.45 -2.33 4.59
N LEU A 80 18.29 -1.84 5.03
CA LEU A 80 18.15 -0.69 5.93
C LEU A 80 18.41 -1.05 7.41
N GLN A 81 18.55 -2.35 7.72
CA GLN A 81 18.80 -2.89 9.06
C GLN A 81 17.73 -2.48 10.08
N ILE A 82 16.48 -2.34 9.65
CA ILE A 82 15.38 -1.96 10.54
C ILE A 82 15.20 -3.06 11.61
N PRO A 83 15.09 -2.69 12.90
CA PRO A 83 14.94 -3.66 13.98
C PRO A 83 13.72 -4.54 13.81
N ALA A 84 13.82 -5.81 14.19
CA ALA A 84 12.72 -6.77 14.03
C ALA A 84 11.42 -6.32 14.71
N HIS A 85 11.51 -5.62 15.85
CA HIS A 85 10.36 -5.11 16.60
C HIS A 85 9.70 -3.87 15.97
N HIS A 86 10.30 -3.29 14.92
CA HIS A 86 9.74 -2.19 14.12
C HIS A 86 9.18 -2.66 12.77
N ILE A 87 9.13 -3.97 12.55
CA ILE A 87 8.56 -4.57 11.34
C ILE A 87 7.18 -5.14 11.69
N HIS A 88 6.15 -4.65 11.02
CA HIS A 88 4.77 -5.08 11.21
C HIS A 88 4.21 -5.61 9.90
N GLU A 89 3.74 -6.86 9.90
CA GLU A 89 2.99 -7.42 8.77
C GLU A 89 1.55 -7.67 9.21
N ILE A 90 0.60 -7.00 8.56
CA ILE A 90 -0.83 -7.07 8.91
C ILE A 90 -1.60 -7.41 7.65
N GLU A 91 -2.15 -8.61 7.60
CA GLU A 91 -3.05 -9.07 6.54
C GLU A 91 -4.33 -8.23 6.56
N ILE A 92 -4.71 -7.63 5.42
CA ILE A 92 -5.85 -6.69 5.32
C ILE A 92 -7.04 -7.22 4.52
N THR A 93 -7.06 -8.49 4.10
CA THR A 93 -8.14 -9.06 3.27
C THR A 93 -9.49 -8.87 3.91
N SER A 94 -9.65 -9.20 5.19
CA SER A 94 -10.92 -8.99 5.90
C SER A 94 -11.38 -7.52 5.95
N ILE A 95 -10.43 -6.58 6.15
CA ILE A 95 -10.71 -5.14 6.17
C ILE A 95 -11.16 -4.66 4.79
N VAL A 96 -10.47 -5.10 3.74
CA VAL A 96 -10.79 -4.75 2.35
C VAL A 96 -12.14 -5.34 1.94
N GLU A 97 -12.42 -6.58 2.32
CA GLU A 97 -13.70 -7.25 2.04
C GLU A 97 -14.87 -6.55 2.74
N GLU A 98 -14.73 -6.20 4.02
CA GLU A 98 -15.76 -5.49 4.77
C GLU A 98 -15.99 -4.08 4.22
N LEU A 99 -14.91 -3.37 3.85
CA LEU A 99 -15.02 -2.07 3.20
C LEU A 99 -15.72 -2.18 1.85
N ASN A 100 -15.35 -3.17 1.04
CA ASN A 100 -15.98 -3.43 -0.25
C ASN A 100 -17.48 -3.73 -0.12
N LYS A 101 -17.85 -4.54 0.88
CA LYS A 101 -19.25 -4.85 1.21
C LYS A 101 -20.05 -3.59 1.55
N LYS A 102 -19.50 -2.69 2.38
CA LYS A 102 -20.16 -1.43 2.76
C LYS A 102 -20.27 -0.44 1.62
N LEU A 103 -19.25 -0.37 0.77
CA LEU A 103 -19.24 0.52 -0.39
C LEU A 103 -20.15 0.03 -1.52
N ASN A 104 -20.52 -1.26 -1.52
CA ASN A 104 -21.35 -1.90 -2.55
C ASN A 104 -20.82 -1.65 -3.98
N LEU A 105 -19.50 -1.60 -4.13
CA LEU A 105 -18.82 -1.33 -5.40
C LEU A 105 -18.51 -2.61 -6.20
N TYR A 106 -19.02 -3.77 -5.76
CA TYR A 106 -18.77 -5.07 -6.38
C TYR A 106 -20.04 -5.92 -6.46
N SER A 107 -20.16 -6.68 -7.55
CA SER A 107 -21.04 -7.85 -7.65
C SER A 107 -20.24 -9.08 -7.26
N SER A 108 -20.79 -9.90 -6.36
CA SER A 108 -20.16 -11.08 -5.78
C SER A 108 -19.82 -12.16 -6.83
N ASN A 109 -18.62 -12.13 -7.41
CA ASN A 109 -17.91 -13.36 -7.77
C ASN A 109 -16.40 -13.11 -7.99
N PRO A 110 -15.49 -13.77 -7.23
CA PRO A 110 -14.04 -13.67 -7.44
C PRO A 110 -13.55 -14.34 -8.74
N ASP A 111 -14.35 -15.21 -9.36
CA ASP A 111 -13.93 -16.12 -10.44
C ASP A 111 -14.82 -16.08 -11.70
N GLU A 112 -15.66 -15.05 -11.93
CA GLU A 112 -16.40 -14.94 -13.19
C GLU A 112 -15.51 -14.47 -14.34
N VAL A 113 -14.84 -15.45 -14.95
CA VAL A 113 -14.64 -15.50 -16.40
C VAL A 113 -16.01 -15.44 -17.05
N VAL A 114 -16.15 -14.54 -18.02
CA VAL A 114 -17.33 -14.34 -18.85
C VAL A 114 -17.73 -15.68 -19.49
N ASP A 115 -18.87 -16.24 -19.10
CA ASP A 115 -19.53 -17.30 -19.88
C ASP A 115 -20.89 -16.81 -20.38
N GLU A 116 -21.08 -16.93 -21.69
CA GLU A 116 -21.93 -16.09 -22.54
C GLU A 116 -23.42 -16.53 -22.58
N LYS A 117 -23.86 -17.39 -21.64
CA LYS A 117 -25.16 -18.11 -21.78
C LYS A 117 -26.23 -17.88 -20.72
N LEU A 118 -26.00 -16.99 -19.74
CA LEU A 118 -27.09 -16.45 -18.94
C LEU A 118 -27.40 -15.06 -19.50
N THR A 119 -28.56 -14.76 -20.08
CA THR A 119 -29.85 -15.03 -19.45
C THR A 119 -31.00 -14.63 -20.40
N MET A 120 -32.00 -15.53 -20.55
CA MET A 120 -33.36 -15.18 -20.98
C MET A 120 -34.22 -15.02 -19.71
N ASN A 121 -34.36 -13.78 -19.20
CA ASN A 121 -35.53 -13.30 -18.46
C ASN A 121 -35.33 -11.84 -18.05
N SER A 122 -35.99 -10.96 -18.81
CA SER A 122 -35.77 -9.52 -18.95
C SER A 122 -36.19 -8.64 -17.75
N SER A 123 -36.58 -9.19 -16.61
CA SER A 123 -37.04 -8.42 -15.45
C SER A 123 -36.12 -8.44 -14.22
N ARG A 124 -35.12 -9.34 -14.17
CA ARG A 124 -34.12 -9.37 -13.09
C ARG A 124 -32.77 -8.74 -13.46
N PHE A 125 -32.52 -8.48 -14.74
CA PHE A 125 -31.33 -7.79 -15.21
C PHE A 125 -31.30 -6.31 -14.91
N ALA A 126 -32.45 -5.63 -14.92
CA ALA A 126 -32.48 -4.18 -14.75
C ALA A 126 -31.96 -3.73 -13.36
N ASN A 127 -32.10 -4.59 -12.34
CA ASN A 127 -31.61 -4.32 -10.99
C ASN A 127 -30.23 -4.94 -10.68
N ALA A 128 -29.65 -5.69 -11.62
CA ALA A 128 -28.34 -6.34 -11.46
C ALA A 128 -27.17 -5.50 -12.02
N PHE A 129 -27.46 -4.37 -12.68
CA PHE A 129 -26.47 -3.56 -13.41
C PHE A 129 -26.41 -2.10 -12.95
N SER A 130 -26.43 -1.82 -11.65
CA SER A 130 -25.99 -0.50 -11.14
C SER A 130 -24.46 -0.42 -11.06
N ASN A 131 -23.86 -0.41 -12.26
CA ASN A 131 -22.65 0.29 -12.70
C ASN A 131 -21.66 0.84 -11.65
N ASN A 132 -20.80 0.00 -11.07
CA ASN A 132 -19.44 0.43 -10.73
C ASN A 132 -18.48 -0.76 -10.79
N LYS A 133 -17.73 -0.88 -11.90
CA LYS A 133 -16.69 -1.91 -12.09
C LYS A 133 -15.37 -1.47 -11.44
N VAL A 134 -15.36 -1.23 -10.13
CA VAL A 134 -14.12 -0.89 -9.42
C VAL A 134 -13.40 -2.18 -9.09
N ARG A 135 -12.13 -2.35 -9.48
CA ARG A 135 -11.35 -3.55 -9.14
C ARG A 135 -11.05 -3.61 -7.64
N LEU A 136 -11.12 -4.79 -7.03
CA LEU A 136 -10.90 -4.96 -5.59
C LEU A 136 -9.47 -4.55 -5.21
N GLY A 137 -8.52 -4.74 -6.13
CA GLY A 137 -7.15 -4.24 -6.02
C GLY A 137 -7.06 -2.72 -5.83
N ASN A 138 -8.01 -1.92 -6.32
CA ASN A 138 -8.02 -0.47 -6.09
C ASN A 138 -8.42 -0.15 -4.65
N ILE A 139 -9.42 -0.85 -4.12
CA ILE A 139 -9.85 -0.70 -2.72
C ILE A 139 -8.73 -1.17 -1.79
N ALA A 140 -8.09 -2.30 -2.11
CA ALA A 140 -6.93 -2.80 -1.39
C ALA A 140 -5.77 -1.79 -1.41
N ALA A 141 -5.42 -1.25 -2.57
CA ALA A 141 -4.37 -0.24 -2.69
C ALA A 141 -4.66 1.01 -1.85
N ARG A 142 -5.92 1.46 -1.79
CA ARG A 142 -6.31 2.61 -0.94
C ARG A 142 -6.32 2.27 0.54
N THR A 143 -6.75 1.07 0.91
CA THR A 143 -6.68 0.58 2.29
C THR A 143 -5.24 0.53 2.78
N ARG A 144 -4.28 0.15 1.90
CA ARG A 144 -2.85 0.17 2.21
C ARG A 144 -2.26 1.57 2.40
N MET A 145 -2.84 2.58 1.78
CA MET A 145 -2.35 3.97 1.83
C MET A 145 -2.89 4.77 3.03
N ILE A 146 -3.67 4.14 3.91
CA ILE A 146 -4.19 4.79 5.13
C ILE A 146 -3.08 4.97 6.19
N VAL A 147 -2.03 4.13 6.11
CA VAL A 147 -0.85 4.17 6.99
C VAL A 147 0.26 4.96 6.32
#